data_AF-A0A954GDM6-F1
#
_entry.id   AF-A0A954GDM6-F1
#
_cell.length_a   1.000
_cell.length_b   1.000
_cell.length_c   1.000
_cell.angle_alpha   90.00
_cell.angle_beta   90.00
_cell.angle_gamma   90.00
#
_symmetry.space_group_name_H-M   'P 1'
#
loop_
_entity.id
_entity.type
_entity.pdbx_description
1 polymer ?
#
loop_
_entity_poly.entity_id
_entity_poly.type
_entity_poly.pdbx_seq_one_letter_code
_entity_poly.pdbx_strand_id
1 'polypeptide(L)'
;MSTIEQSIDMLERVGDHANPILVKETRQSLKSRQFVVTFMLLLAASWFIFTLGVMLGGDAIEFGAIGNQFFWFFYVILAFAVLVLVPFGAYRSLLAERDQTTYDLLSITTLSPRQIVWGKLLSAIVQVLIFYSAIAPFIAFTSLLQGFDFVMVGFMLVITLLLAMLSSMIAIASSAMTKHRQFQAFTSLVMLGMLIIQTMFLLSLVGSFVTNFSLVDRDGWWALAFGLAIAASYFLLFQKVATAHLTFESDDRTSGIRMVFSGQFLLLWGGILALTWLAPTTFRLDEDVIIPATILSFIHWGAVGLFAVTEDPYLSRRVRRNLPESSLRRLLMAPFLHGGNRGYAYVLVHLAILTAINVATVPFLVSSSDWSLDVPLAMTCYLVIDLGIACALARWCLGLSSDIRAGHIRVLTLILLVIGCMLPYAPMLWQPFYGQSYNITMLLNPFATFFHLSNNGSSATIILIVLGIGTVFALLVNLRAMKQGIAEVVFADVKPRTPDEADAGVPLENSAGMEDGG
;
A
#
# COMPACT_ATOMS: atom_id res chain seq x y z
N MET A 1 -15.83 -36.47 30.19
CA MET A 1 -16.88 -36.27 29.16
C MET A 1 -17.43 -34.85 29.24
N SER A 2 -17.77 -34.33 30.43
CA SER A 2 -18.26 -32.96 30.65
C SER A 2 -17.31 -31.83 30.20
N THR A 3 -15.99 -31.98 30.35
CA THR A 3 -15.01 -30.95 29.95
C THR A 3 -14.90 -30.81 28.43
N ILE A 4 -15.10 -31.89 27.68
CA ILE A 4 -15.04 -31.88 26.22
C ILE A 4 -16.32 -31.25 25.66
N GLU A 5 -17.49 -31.58 26.20
CA GLU A 5 -18.76 -30.95 25.83
C GLU A 5 -18.78 -29.45 26.13
N GLN A 6 -18.27 -29.02 27.29
CA GLN A 6 -18.12 -27.60 27.62
C GLN A 6 -17.15 -26.88 26.66
N SER A 7 -16.06 -27.55 26.27
CA SER A 7 -15.12 -27.00 25.29
C SER A 7 -15.77 -26.85 23.92
N ILE A 8 -16.61 -27.82 23.51
CA ILE A 8 -17.34 -27.80 22.25
C ILE A 8 -18.41 -26.69 22.26
N ASP A 9 -19.20 -26.57 23.33
CA ASP A 9 -20.24 -25.53 23.46
C ASP A 9 -19.63 -24.12 23.50
N MET A 10 -18.45 -23.96 24.13
CA MET A 10 -17.69 -22.71 24.10
C MET A 10 -17.18 -22.40 22.69
N LEU A 11 -16.68 -23.40 21.95
CA LEU A 11 -16.22 -23.24 20.57
C LEU A 11 -17.38 -22.95 19.60
N GLU A 12 -18.56 -23.52 19.83
CA GLU A 12 -19.77 -23.22 19.06
C GLU A 12 -20.25 -21.79 19.31
N ARG A 13 -20.32 -21.34 20.57
CA ARG A 13 -20.66 -19.93 20.88
C ARG A 13 -19.67 -18.93 20.30
N VAL A 14 -18.37 -19.26 20.34
CA VAL A 14 -17.32 -18.44 19.70
C VAL A 14 -17.48 -18.46 18.18
N GLY A 15 -17.87 -19.59 17.59
CA GLY A 15 -18.19 -19.71 16.17
C GLY A 15 -19.41 -18.89 15.74
N ASP A 16 -20.45 -18.84 16.57
CA ASP A 16 -21.70 -18.10 16.32
C ASP A 16 -21.51 -16.57 16.41
N HIS A 17 -20.59 -16.11 17.25
CA HIS A 17 -20.21 -14.70 17.34
C HIS A 17 -19.10 -14.32 16.34
N ALA A 18 -18.38 -15.30 15.79
CA ALA A 18 -17.38 -15.06 14.77
C ALA A 18 -18.04 -14.67 13.43
N ASN A 19 -17.32 -13.89 12.63
CA ASN A 19 -17.77 -13.55 11.30
C ASN A 19 -18.12 -14.84 10.52
N PRO A 20 -19.36 -15.01 10.01
CA PRO A 20 -19.78 -16.26 9.37
C PRO A 20 -18.93 -16.60 8.14
N ILE A 21 -18.33 -15.58 7.50
CA ILE A 21 -17.37 -15.76 6.40
C ILE A 21 -16.10 -16.44 6.90
N LEU A 22 -15.58 -16.07 8.08
CA LEU A 22 -14.37 -16.68 8.65
C LEU A 22 -14.54 -18.19 8.82
N VAL A 23 -15.64 -18.60 9.47
CA VAL A 23 -15.92 -20.01 9.77
C VAL A 23 -16.09 -20.81 8.48
N LYS A 24 -16.89 -20.30 7.53
CA LYS A 24 -17.09 -20.92 6.22
C LYS A 24 -15.78 -21.09 5.46
N GLU A 25 -15.01 -20.00 5.33
CA GLU A 25 -13.76 -19.98 4.56
C GLU A 25 -12.69 -20.87 5.18
N THR A 26 -12.55 -20.85 6.50
CA THR A 26 -11.57 -21.69 7.20
C THR A 26 -11.90 -23.17 7.01
N ARG A 27 -13.17 -23.55 7.14
CA ARG A 27 -13.60 -24.94 6.90
C ARG A 27 -13.33 -25.39 5.47
N GLN A 28 -13.55 -24.50 4.50
CA GLN A 28 -13.33 -24.79 3.09
C GLN A 28 -11.84 -24.84 2.73
N SER A 29 -11.02 -23.94 3.27
CA SER A 29 -9.59 -23.87 2.98
C SER A 29 -8.83 -25.08 3.53
N LEU A 30 -9.16 -25.53 4.74
CA LEU A 30 -8.52 -26.69 5.37
C LEU A 30 -8.85 -28.02 4.66
N LYS A 31 -10.01 -28.11 4.00
CA LYS A 31 -10.38 -29.27 3.18
C LYS A 31 -9.82 -29.20 1.76
N SER A 32 -9.18 -28.10 1.38
CA SER A 32 -8.65 -27.95 0.03
C SER A 32 -7.47 -28.88 -0.22
N ARG A 33 -7.41 -29.48 -1.42
CA ARG A 33 -6.28 -30.34 -1.82
C ARG A 33 -4.95 -29.58 -1.75
N GLN A 34 -4.94 -28.29 -2.10
CA GLN A 34 -3.76 -27.44 -2.01
C GLN A 34 -3.25 -27.37 -0.57
N PHE A 35 -4.11 -27.06 0.40
CA PHE A 35 -3.73 -26.99 1.81
C PHE A 35 -3.16 -28.33 2.31
N VAL A 36 -3.86 -29.44 2.07
CA VAL A 36 -3.42 -30.77 2.54
C VAL A 36 -2.08 -31.16 1.93
N VAL A 37 -1.89 -30.96 0.62
CA VAL A 37 -0.62 -31.29 -0.05
C VAL A 37 0.51 -30.43 0.50
N THR A 38 0.30 -29.12 0.66
CA THR A 38 1.32 -28.23 1.23
C THR A 38 1.66 -28.59 2.67
N PHE A 39 0.66 -28.88 3.49
CA PHE A 39 0.85 -29.28 4.88
C PHE A 39 1.68 -30.56 4.98
N MET A 40 1.35 -31.57 4.19
CA MET A 40 2.09 -32.84 4.15
C MET A 40 3.50 -32.65 3.60
N LEU A 41 3.69 -31.81 2.56
CA LEU A 41 5.02 -31.50 2.02
C LEU A 41 5.88 -30.76 3.04
N LEU A 42 5.32 -29.81 3.78
CA LEU A 42 6.03 -29.08 4.82
C LEU A 42 6.48 -30.00 5.96
N LEU A 43 5.62 -30.92 6.41
CA LEU A 43 5.98 -31.92 7.41
C LEU A 43 7.04 -32.90 6.88
N ALA A 44 6.87 -33.41 5.65
CA ALA A 44 7.82 -34.33 5.03
C ALA A 44 9.18 -33.67 4.81
N ALA A 45 9.22 -32.42 4.34
CA ALA A 45 10.46 -31.66 4.15
C ALA A 45 11.13 -31.35 5.49
N SER A 46 10.37 -30.98 6.53
CA SER A 46 10.91 -30.75 7.87
C SER A 46 11.50 -32.04 8.46
N TRP A 47 10.79 -33.16 8.34
CA TRP A 47 11.31 -34.46 8.77
C TRP A 47 12.57 -34.87 7.99
N PHE A 48 12.59 -34.66 6.67
CA PHE A 48 13.74 -34.98 5.82
C PHE A 48 14.97 -34.13 6.17
N ILE A 49 14.79 -32.82 6.39
CA ILE A 49 15.88 -31.94 6.83
C ILE A 49 16.40 -32.32 8.20
N PHE A 50 15.50 -32.65 9.14
CA PHE A 50 15.90 -33.10 10.46
C PHE A 50 16.74 -34.38 10.38
N THR A 51 16.24 -35.40 9.70
CA THR A 51 16.93 -36.70 9.56
C THR A 51 18.26 -36.57 8.82
N LEU A 52 18.29 -35.94 7.64
CA LEU A 52 19.54 -35.74 6.91
C LEU A 52 20.52 -34.85 7.66
N GLY A 53 20.05 -33.78 8.28
CA GLY A 53 20.92 -32.88 9.03
C GLY A 53 21.58 -33.59 10.20
N VAL A 54 20.85 -34.46 10.92
CA VAL A 54 21.43 -35.28 12.00
C VAL A 54 22.42 -36.31 11.45
N MET A 55 22.11 -36.97 10.33
CA MET A 55 23.00 -37.97 9.72
C MET A 55 24.29 -37.37 9.17
N LEU A 56 24.23 -36.16 8.59
CA LEU A 56 25.38 -35.48 8.00
C LEU A 56 26.17 -34.63 9.00
N GLY A 57 25.56 -34.27 10.13
CA GLY A 57 26.15 -33.32 11.07
C GLY A 57 27.30 -33.88 11.91
N GLY A 58 27.43 -35.20 12.09
CA GLY A 58 28.56 -35.85 12.77
C GLY A 58 29.00 -35.15 14.06
N ASP A 59 30.31 -34.93 14.21
CA ASP A 59 30.93 -34.24 15.37
C ASP A 59 30.48 -32.77 15.51
N ALA A 60 30.02 -32.15 14.43
CA ALA A 60 29.60 -30.76 14.45
C ALA A 60 28.28 -30.58 15.21
N ILE A 61 27.48 -31.64 15.42
CA ILE A 61 26.27 -31.60 16.27
C ILE A 61 26.64 -31.45 17.75
N GLU A 62 27.75 -32.06 18.19
CA GLU A 62 28.19 -32.02 19.59
C GLU A 62 29.01 -30.78 19.93
N PHE A 63 29.82 -30.27 18.98
CA PHE A 63 30.78 -29.18 19.21
C PHE A 63 30.51 -27.89 18.42
N GLY A 64 29.51 -27.87 17.53
CA GLY A 64 29.21 -26.74 16.64
C GLY A 64 27.91 -26.01 16.98
N ALA A 65 27.84 -24.71 16.66
CA ALA A 65 26.64 -23.89 16.79
C ALA A 65 25.63 -24.11 15.64
N ILE A 66 25.21 -25.36 15.41
CA ILE A 66 24.35 -25.72 14.26
C ILE A 66 22.87 -25.40 14.50
N GLY A 67 22.45 -25.10 15.74
CA GLY A 67 21.05 -24.81 16.07
C GLY A 67 20.42 -23.74 15.16
N ASN A 68 21.15 -22.64 14.92
CA ASN A 68 20.71 -21.57 14.02
C ASN A 68 20.58 -22.01 12.55
N GLN A 69 21.46 -22.89 12.09
CA GLN A 69 21.43 -23.38 10.71
C GLN A 69 20.22 -24.29 10.48
N PHE A 70 19.92 -25.20 11.41
CA PHE A 70 18.70 -26.01 11.36
C PHE A 70 17.45 -25.14 11.42
N PHE A 71 17.41 -24.16 12.34
CA PHE A 71 16.29 -23.22 12.42
C PHE A 71 16.09 -22.49 11.10
N TRP A 72 17.16 -21.99 10.47
CA TRP A 72 17.08 -21.29 9.19
C TRP A 72 16.43 -22.15 8.10
N PHE A 73 16.79 -23.44 7.99
CA PHE A 73 16.16 -24.34 7.03
C PHE A 73 14.66 -24.55 7.30
N PHE A 74 14.24 -24.77 8.55
CA PHE A 74 12.83 -24.86 8.90
C PHE A 74 12.09 -23.56 8.65
N TYR A 75 12.72 -22.43 8.95
CA TYR A 75 12.19 -21.09 8.73
C TYR A 75 11.97 -20.81 7.24
N VAL A 76 12.88 -21.22 6.35
CA VAL A 76 12.73 -21.05 4.88
C VAL A 76 11.49 -21.79 4.37
N ILE A 77 11.27 -23.03 4.82
CA ILE A 77 10.10 -23.82 4.42
C ILE A 77 8.82 -23.20 4.98
N LEU A 78 8.83 -22.79 6.25
CA LEU A 78 7.70 -22.10 6.87
C LEU A 78 7.36 -20.82 6.11
N ALA A 79 8.37 -19.99 5.83
CA ALA A 79 8.25 -18.74 5.11
C ALA A 79 7.65 -18.96 3.72
N PHE A 80 8.08 -19.99 2.99
CA PHE A 80 7.47 -20.33 1.70
C PHE A 80 5.99 -20.70 1.82
N ALA A 81 5.63 -21.57 2.78
CA ALA A 81 4.24 -21.97 2.98
C ALA A 81 3.35 -20.77 3.36
N VAL A 82 3.83 -19.91 4.24
CA VAL A 82 3.05 -18.82 4.84
C VAL A 82 3.05 -17.55 4.00
N LEU A 83 4.15 -17.23 3.29
CA LEU A 83 4.25 -16.01 2.47
C LEU A 83 3.83 -16.21 1.01
N VAL A 84 3.84 -17.46 0.51
CA VAL A 84 3.39 -17.75 -0.87
C VAL A 84 2.02 -18.42 -0.85
N LEU A 85 1.89 -19.56 -0.18
CA LEU A 85 0.73 -20.44 -0.41
C LEU A 85 -0.54 -19.95 0.28
N VAL A 86 -0.43 -19.40 1.50
CA VAL A 86 -1.57 -18.82 2.22
C VAL A 86 -2.14 -17.59 1.49
N PRO A 87 -1.34 -16.55 1.14
CA PRO A 87 -1.83 -15.40 0.37
C PRO A 87 -2.39 -15.81 -0.98
N PHE A 88 -1.77 -16.75 -1.67
CA PHE A 88 -2.27 -17.26 -2.95
C PHE A 88 -3.61 -18.00 -2.81
N GLY A 89 -3.80 -18.74 -1.70
CA GLY A 89 -5.08 -19.34 -1.34
C GLY A 89 -6.16 -18.29 -1.12
N ALA A 90 -5.84 -17.20 -0.40
CA ALA A 90 -6.75 -16.07 -0.19
C ALA A 90 -7.12 -15.36 -1.50
N TYR A 91 -6.15 -15.14 -2.40
CA TYR A 91 -6.37 -14.59 -3.74
C TYR A 91 -7.36 -15.45 -4.54
N ARG A 92 -7.15 -16.77 -4.57
CA ARG A 92 -8.01 -17.72 -5.32
C ARG A 92 -9.39 -17.87 -4.72
N SER A 93 -9.54 -17.83 -3.40
CA SER A 93 -10.85 -17.90 -2.74
C SER A 93 -11.77 -16.77 -3.21
N LEU A 94 -11.28 -15.51 -3.20
CA LEU A 94 -12.07 -14.38 -3.66
C LEU A 94 -12.34 -14.42 -5.18
N LEU A 95 -11.39 -14.92 -5.96
CA LEU A 95 -11.55 -15.04 -7.42
C LEU A 95 -12.61 -16.09 -7.80
N ALA A 96 -12.60 -17.24 -7.11
CA ALA A 96 -13.56 -18.33 -7.34
C ALA A 96 -15.00 -17.91 -7.01
N GLU A 97 -15.20 -17.07 -5.99
CA GLU A 97 -16.53 -16.51 -5.66
C GLU A 97 -17.06 -15.56 -6.75
N ARG A 98 -16.16 -14.86 -7.46
CA ARG A 98 -16.54 -14.04 -8.62
C ARG A 98 -16.97 -14.89 -9.81
N ASP A 99 -16.27 -16.00 -10.06
CA ASP A 99 -16.50 -16.86 -11.23
C ASP A 99 -17.83 -17.61 -11.19
N GLN A 100 -18.34 -17.92 -10.00
CA GLN A 100 -19.55 -18.71 -9.82
C GLN A 100 -20.86 -17.90 -10.00
N THR A 101 -20.83 -16.70 -10.62
CA THR A 101 -22.03 -15.83 -10.78
C THR A 101 -22.80 -15.58 -9.48
N THR A 102 -22.13 -15.73 -8.34
CA THR A 102 -22.71 -15.49 -7.00
C THR A 102 -22.50 -14.03 -6.56
N TYR A 103 -21.74 -13.23 -7.32
CA TYR A 103 -21.47 -11.83 -6.99
C TYR A 103 -22.71 -10.94 -7.05
N ASP A 104 -23.62 -11.17 -8.01
CA ASP A 104 -24.89 -10.44 -8.07
C ASP A 104 -25.78 -10.81 -6.87
N LEU A 105 -25.70 -12.06 -6.38
CA LEU A 105 -26.41 -12.51 -5.18
C LEU A 105 -25.78 -11.99 -3.88
N LEU A 106 -24.43 -11.97 -3.78
CA LEU A 106 -23.67 -11.42 -2.65
C LEU A 106 -23.81 -9.90 -2.55
N SER A 107 -23.95 -9.21 -3.69
CA SER A 107 -24.25 -7.77 -3.71
C SER A 107 -25.63 -7.43 -3.11
N ILE A 108 -26.51 -8.42 -2.95
CA ILE A 108 -27.83 -8.26 -2.31
C ILE A 108 -27.80 -8.71 -0.84
N THR A 109 -26.68 -9.28 -0.36
CA THR A 109 -26.56 -9.69 1.05
C THR A 109 -26.38 -8.51 1.99
N THR A 110 -26.78 -8.69 3.25
CA THR A 110 -26.67 -7.69 4.33
C THR A 110 -25.24 -7.51 4.86
N LEU A 111 -24.24 -8.18 4.28
CA LEU A 111 -22.86 -8.16 4.75
C LEU A 111 -22.10 -6.95 4.20
N SER A 112 -21.46 -6.21 5.10
CA SER A 112 -20.65 -5.06 4.70
C SER A 112 -19.39 -5.51 3.94
N PRO A 113 -18.92 -4.76 2.93
CA PRO A 113 -17.67 -5.05 2.21
C PRO A 113 -16.45 -5.22 3.13
N ARG A 114 -16.44 -4.51 4.27
CA ARG A 114 -15.38 -4.63 5.30
C ARG A 114 -15.41 -5.98 6.01
N GLN A 115 -16.59 -6.49 6.35
CA GLN A 115 -16.73 -7.82 6.95
C GLN A 115 -16.25 -8.91 6.00
N ILE A 116 -16.46 -8.76 4.68
CA ILE A 116 -15.96 -9.72 3.68
C ILE A 116 -14.43 -9.76 3.69
N VAL A 117 -13.77 -8.60 3.60
CA VAL A 117 -12.30 -8.52 3.57
C VAL A 117 -11.69 -9.06 4.87
N TRP A 118 -12.22 -8.66 6.03
CA TRP A 118 -11.72 -9.14 7.32
C TRP A 118 -11.96 -10.64 7.54
N GLY A 119 -13.11 -11.18 7.12
CA GLY A 119 -13.40 -12.61 7.22
C GLY A 119 -12.39 -13.45 6.43
N LYS A 120 -12.05 -13.03 5.21
CA LYS A 120 -11.03 -13.71 4.39
C LYS A 120 -9.62 -13.55 4.96
N LEU A 121 -9.26 -12.37 5.44
CA LEU A 121 -7.96 -12.17 6.09
C LEU A 121 -7.81 -13.04 7.35
N LEU A 122 -8.83 -13.07 8.21
CA LEU A 122 -8.82 -13.90 9.41
C LEU A 122 -8.71 -15.40 9.07
N SER A 123 -9.37 -15.86 7.99
CA SER A 123 -9.22 -17.24 7.51
C SER A 123 -7.78 -17.54 7.06
N ALA A 124 -7.12 -16.57 6.40
CA ALA A 124 -5.72 -16.68 6.06
C ALA A 124 -4.83 -16.75 7.31
N ILE A 125 -5.08 -15.90 8.31
CA ILE A 125 -4.34 -15.89 9.58
C ILE A 125 -4.46 -17.23 10.31
N VAL A 126 -5.66 -17.81 10.37
CA VAL A 126 -5.85 -19.15 10.96
C VAL A 126 -5.01 -20.21 10.24
N GLN A 127 -4.94 -20.17 8.91
CA GLN A 127 -4.08 -21.08 8.14
C GLN A 127 -2.60 -20.87 8.48
N VAL A 128 -2.14 -19.62 8.61
CA VAL A 128 -0.77 -19.31 9.05
C VAL A 128 -0.48 -19.93 10.41
N LEU A 129 -1.38 -19.75 11.39
CA LEU A 129 -1.22 -20.30 12.74
C LEU A 129 -1.16 -21.84 12.74
N ILE A 130 -1.90 -22.50 11.85
CA ILE A 130 -1.84 -23.97 11.71
C ILE A 130 -0.46 -24.40 11.18
N PHE A 131 0.11 -23.69 10.20
CA PHE A 131 1.47 -23.97 9.73
C PHE A 131 2.53 -23.71 10.82
N TYR A 132 2.36 -22.66 11.63
CA TYR A 132 3.23 -22.39 12.78
C TYR A 132 3.16 -23.52 13.79
N SER A 133 1.95 -23.99 14.13
CA SER A 133 1.75 -25.13 15.03
C SER A 133 2.36 -26.42 14.49
N ALA A 134 2.36 -26.64 13.17
CA ALA A 134 2.94 -27.82 12.55
C ALA A 134 4.47 -27.84 12.63
N ILE A 135 5.12 -26.67 12.52
CA ILE A 135 6.58 -26.53 12.59
C ILE A 135 7.09 -26.38 14.03
N ALA A 136 6.24 -25.94 14.97
CA ALA A 136 6.57 -25.78 16.38
C ALA A 136 7.36 -26.94 17.01
N PRO A 137 7.00 -28.24 16.85
CA PRO A 137 7.79 -29.33 17.43
C PRO A 137 9.22 -29.40 16.86
N PHE A 138 9.43 -29.12 15.57
CA PHE A 138 10.76 -29.12 14.96
C PHE A 138 11.62 -27.95 15.48
N ILE A 139 11.02 -26.76 15.65
CA ILE A 139 11.70 -25.62 16.27
C ILE A 139 12.06 -25.92 17.73
N ALA A 140 11.15 -26.56 18.48
CA ALA A 140 11.44 -26.98 19.85
C ALA A 140 12.65 -27.95 19.90
N PHE A 141 12.79 -28.86 18.93
CA PHE A 141 13.99 -29.70 18.83
C PHE A 141 15.26 -28.89 18.58
N THR A 142 15.23 -27.89 17.70
CA THR A 142 16.42 -27.04 17.44
C THR A 142 16.86 -26.25 18.67
N SER A 143 15.94 -26.00 19.61
CA SER A 143 16.26 -25.29 20.85
C SER A 143 17.14 -26.08 21.83
N LEU A 144 17.25 -27.40 21.63
CA LEU A 144 18.17 -28.26 22.39
C LEU A 144 19.61 -28.21 21.85
N LEU A 145 19.82 -27.66 20.65
CA LEU A 145 21.13 -27.56 20.01
C LEU A 145 21.86 -26.28 20.42
N GLN A 146 23.19 -26.33 20.45
CA GLN A 146 24.00 -25.15 20.75
C GLN A 146 23.84 -24.07 19.66
N GLY A 147 23.86 -22.80 20.10
CA GLY A 147 23.74 -21.63 19.23
C GLY A 147 22.32 -21.14 18.99
N PHE A 148 21.29 -21.78 19.55
CA PHE A 148 19.89 -21.34 19.39
C PHE A 148 19.55 -20.14 20.29
N ASP A 149 19.01 -19.08 19.68
CA ASP A 149 18.52 -17.89 20.39
C ASP A 149 16.98 -17.83 20.35
N PHE A 150 16.35 -18.11 21.49
CA PHE A 150 14.89 -18.08 21.65
C PHE A 150 14.27 -16.72 21.33
N VAL A 151 14.94 -15.62 21.72
CA VAL A 151 14.40 -14.28 21.56
C VAL A 151 14.40 -13.90 20.09
N MET A 152 15.52 -14.15 19.40
CA MET A 152 15.64 -13.86 17.98
C MET A 152 14.67 -14.71 17.15
N VAL A 153 14.56 -16.01 17.46
CA VAL A 153 13.62 -16.91 16.77
C VAL A 153 12.16 -16.45 16.96
N GLY A 154 11.75 -16.16 18.19
CA GLY A 154 10.41 -15.66 18.47
C GLY A 154 10.12 -14.36 17.72
N PHE A 155 11.10 -13.45 17.70
CA PHE A 155 11.02 -12.20 16.97
C PHE A 155 10.86 -12.39 15.45
N MET A 156 11.64 -13.29 14.84
CA MET A 156 11.53 -13.61 13.40
C MET A 156 10.17 -14.22 13.05
N LEU A 157 9.62 -15.08 13.91
CA LEU A 157 8.29 -15.64 13.73
C LEU A 157 7.20 -14.56 13.81
N VAL A 158 7.31 -13.61 14.74
CA VAL A 158 6.35 -12.49 14.84
C VAL A 158 6.42 -11.58 13.61
N ILE A 159 7.61 -11.20 13.14
CA ILE A 159 7.75 -10.40 11.93
C ILE A 159 7.16 -11.12 10.72
N THR A 160 7.44 -12.42 10.56
CA THR A 160 6.92 -13.19 9.43
C THR A 160 5.41 -13.35 9.48
N LEU A 161 4.81 -13.44 10.67
CA LEU A 161 3.36 -13.39 10.82
C LEU A 161 2.79 -12.05 10.31
N LEU A 162 3.39 -10.92 10.69
CA LEU A 162 2.96 -9.59 10.22
C LEU A 162 3.12 -9.44 8.70
N LEU A 163 4.24 -9.92 8.14
CA LEU A 163 4.48 -9.93 6.70
C LEU A 163 3.49 -10.84 5.96
N ALA A 164 3.09 -11.97 6.54
CA ALA A 164 2.08 -12.86 5.99
C ALA A 164 0.68 -12.24 5.97
N MET A 165 0.34 -11.46 7.01
CA MET A 165 -0.89 -10.67 7.04
C MET A 165 -0.88 -9.61 5.94
N LEU A 166 0.24 -8.91 5.75
CA LEU A 166 0.40 -7.92 4.69
C LEU A 166 0.31 -8.56 3.30
N SER A 167 1.03 -9.65 3.03
CA SER A 167 0.99 -10.35 1.74
C SER A 167 -0.40 -10.91 1.44
N SER A 168 -1.11 -11.43 2.45
CA SER A 168 -2.50 -11.87 2.31
C SER A 168 -3.44 -10.70 1.97
N MET A 169 -3.26 -9.52 2.58
CA MET A 169 -4.06 -8.34 2.24
C MET A 169 -3.78 -7.84 0.82
N ILE A 170 -2.52 -7.85 0.38
CA ILE A 170 -2.13 -7.54 -1.01
C ILE A 170 -2.83 -8.50 -1.98
N ALA A 171 -2.82 -9.80 -1.66
CA ALA A 171 -3.44 -10.84 -2.45
C ALA A 171 -4.98 -10.71 -2.54
N ILE A 172 -5.63 -10.34 -1.43
CA ILE A 172 -7.07 -10.06 -1.42
C ILE A 172 -7.38 -8.80 -2.25
N ALA A 173 -6.59 -7.74 -2.10
CA ALA A 173 -6.78 -6.50 -2.85
C ALA A 173 -6.58 -6.70 -4.36
N SER A 174 -5.55 -7.43 -4.77
CA SER A 174 -5.29 -7.73 -6.19
C SER A 174 -6.40 -8.57 -6.80
N SER A 175 -6.92 -9.57 -6.07
CA SER A 175 -8.06 -10.38 -6.50
C SER A 175 -9.34 -9.54 -6.68
N ALA A 176 -9.57 -8.53 -5.83
CA ALA A 176 -10.70 -7.63 -5.97
C ALA A 176 -10.64 -6.75 -7.24
N MET A 177 -9.44 -6.47 -7.77
CA MET A 177 -9.23 -5.65 -8.96
C MET A 177 -9.45 -6.41 -10.28
N THR A 178 -9.30 -7.74 -10.28
CA THR A 178 -9.44 -8.58 -11.50
C THR A 178 -10.90 -8.75 -11.89
N LYS A 179 -11.33 -8.14 -13.01
CA LYS A 179 -12.74 -8.18 -13.49
C LYS A 179 -13.01 -9.15 -14.64
N HIS A 180 -12.04 -9.43 -15.49
CA HIS A 180 -12.26 -10.17 -16.74
C HIS A 180 -11.79 -11.61 -16.66
N ARG A 181 -12.70 -12.56 -16.93
CA ARG A 181 -12.42 -14.01 -16.93
C ARG A 181 -11.23 -14.43 -17.78
N GLN A 182 -11.08 -13.82 -18.96
CA GLN A 182 -10.00 -14.13 -19.90
C GLN A 182 -8.59 -13.78 -19.35
N PHE A 183 -8.50 -12.83 -18.42
CA PHE A 183 -7.23 -12.42 -17.81
C PHE A 183 -6.91 -13.13 -16.49
N GLN A 184 -7.85 -13.90 -15.93
CA GLN A 184 -7.68 -14.49 -14.60
C GLN A 184 -6.52 -15.48 -14.50
N ALA A 185 -6.34 -16.34 -15.50
CA ALA A 185 -5.23 -17.27 -15.54
C ALA A 185 -3.89 -16.52 -15.52
N PHE A 186 -3.77 -15.49 -16.37
CA PHE A 186 -2.60 -14.62 -16.42
C PHE A 186 -2.37 -13.87 -15.09
N THR A 187 -3.39 -13.22 -14.52
CA THR A 187 -3.25 -12.51 -13.25
C THR A 187 -2.90 -13.45 -12.09
N SER A 188 -3.42 -14.68 -12.09
CA SER A 188 -3.05 -15.68 -11.08
C SER A 188 -1.58 -16.10 -11.17
N LEU A 189 -1.04 -16.21 -12.40
CA LEU A 189 0.37 -16.53 -12.62
C LEU A 189 1.26 -15.35 -12.21
N VAL A 190 0.89 -14.13 -12.57
CA VAL A 190 1.59 -12.90 -12.17
C VAL A 190 1.59 -12.77 -10.64
N MET A 191 0.45 -13.02 -9.98
CA MET A 191 0.35 -12.98 -8.53
C MET A 191 1.25 -14.01 -7.86
N LEU A 192 1.27 -15.26 -8.37
CA LEU A 192 2.16 -16.29 -7.85
C LEU A 192 3.64 -15.90 -8.01
N GLY A 193 4.02 -15.40 -9.19
CA GLY A 193 5.37 -14.89 -9.45
C GLY A 193 5.76 -13.74 -8.52
N MET A 194 4.84 -12.79 -8.32
CA MET A 194 5.04 -11.66 -7.39
C MET A 194 5.25 -12.15 -5.95
N LEU A 195 4.46 -13.11 -5.47
CA LEU A 195 4.62 -13.67 -4.12
C LEU A 195 5.94 -14.42 -3.95
N ILE A 196 6.40 -15.15 -4.97
CA ILE A 196 7.71 -15.84 -4.95
C ILE A 196 8.84 -14.80 -4.89
N ILE A 197 8.83 -13.80 -5.76
CA ILE A 197 9.85 -12.73 -5.78
C ILE A 197 9.86 -11.97 -4.45
N GLN A 198 8.67 -11.62 -3.94
CA GLN A 198 8.52 -10.99 -2.62
C GLN A 198 9.12 -11.87 -1.52
N THR A 199 8.84 -13.17 -1.51
CA THR A 199 9.35 -14.09 -0.49
C THR A 199 10.88 -14.19 -0.55
N MET A 200 11.47 -14.27 -1.74
CA MET A 200 12.93 -14.25 -1.90
C MET A 200 13.55 -12.95 -1.37
N PHE A 201 12.94 -11.81 -1.69
CA PHE A 201 13.37 -10.51 -1.18
C PHE A 201 13.26 -10.43 0.36
N LEU A 202 12.14 -10.85 0.94
CA LEU A 202 11.93 -10.86 2.38
C LEU A 202 12.89 -11.80 3.11
N LEU A 203 13.19 -12.97 2.53
CA LEU A 203 14.15 -13.91 3.10
C LEU A 203 15.57 -13.33 3.10
N SER A 204 15.95 -12.63 2.03
CA SER A 204 17.22 -11.88 1.96
C SER A 204 17.26 -10.77 3.01
N LEU A 205 16.19 -10.00 3.14
CA LEU A 205 16.08 -8.92 4.14
C LEU A 205 16.20 -9.48 5.55
N VAL A 206 15.46 -10.54 5.87
CA VAL A 206 15.53 -11.20 7.18
C VAL A 206 16.94 -11.77 7.45
N GLY A 207 17.61 -12.34 6.44
CA GLY A 207 18.99 -12.78 6.56
C GLY A 207 19.94 -11.62 6.91
N SER A 208 19.84 -10.50 6.19
CA SER A 208 20.59 -9.29 6.50
C SER A 208 20.21 -8.69 7.86
N PHE A 209 18.95 -8.80 8.26
CA PHE A 209 18.48 -8.32 9.56
C PHE A 209 19.12 -9.14 10.68
N VAL A 210 19.15 -10.47 10.58
CA VAL A 210 19.78 -11.34 11.58
C VAL A 210 21.26 -11.03 11.79
N THR A 211 21.97 -10.67 10.73
CA THR A 211 23.41 -10.37 10.82
C THR A 211 23.72 -8.99 11.37
N ASN A 212 22.84 -8.00 11.15
CA ASN A 212 23.13 -6.59 11.44
C ASN A 212 22.31 -6.02 12.62
N PHE A 213 21.18 -6.63 12.97
CA PHE A 213 20.32 -6.14 14.03
C PHE A 213 20.75 -6.68 15.39
N SER A 214 20.92 -5.78 16.35
CA SER A 214 21.16 -6.12 17.75
C SER A 214 19.92 -5.80 18.57
N LEU A 215 19.47 -6.77 19.38
CA LEU A 215 18.34 -6.60 20.30
C LEU A 215 18.59 -5.54 21.38
N VAL A 216 19.87 -5.20 21.64
CA VAL A 216 20.28 -4.21 22.64
C VAL A 216 20.36 -2.80 22.03
N ASP A 217 20.48 -2.70 20.71
CA ASP A 217 20.64 -1.42 20.04
C ASP A 217 19.30 -0.66 19.97
N ARG A 218 19.26 0.47 20.66
CA ARG A 218 18.08 1.34 20.73
C ARG A 218 17.72 1.92 19.35
N ASP A 219 18.72 2.27 18.55
CA ASP A 219 18.50 2.93 17.26
C ASP A 219 17.88 1.95 16.26
N GLY A 220 18.32 0.68 16.29
CA GLY A 220 17.68 -0.42 15.56
C GLY A 220 16.19 -0.58 15.86
N TRP A 221 15.75 -0.47 17.12
CA TRP A 221 14.33 -0.58 17.48
C TRP A 221 13.47 0.53 16.87
N TRP A 222 13.98 1.76 16.81
CA TRP A 222 13.28 2.86 16.16
C TRP A 222 13.20 2.67 14.65
N ALA A 223 14.29 2.20 14.02
CA ALA A 223 14.30 1.86 12.59
C ALA A 223 13.25 0.79 12.26
N LEU A 224 13.19 -0.27 13.09
CA LEU A 224 12.20 -1.32 12.97
C LEU A 224 10.77 -0.78 13.16
N ALA A 225 10.54 0.04 14.18
CA ALA A 225 9.23 0.64 14.44
C ALA A 225 8.76 1.50 13.26
N PHE A 226 9.68 2.27 12.65
CA PHE A 226 9.39 3.03 11.44
C PHE A 226 9.06 2.13 10.24
N GLY A 227 9.85 1.07 10.02
CA GLY A 227 9.57 0.07 8.97
C GLY A 227 8.21 -0.63 9.16
N LEU A 228 7.86 -1.00 10.39
CA LEU A 228 6.56 -1.57 10.74
C LEU A 228 5.42 -0.56 10.55
N ALA A 229 5.64 0.72 10.87
CA ALA A 229 4.65 1.78 10.65
C ALA A 229 4.40 1.99 9.14
N ILE A 230 5.45 1.94 8.31
CA ILE A 230 5.32 1.94 6.85
C ILE A 230 4.53 0.71 6.40
N ALA A 231 4.89 -0.50 6.85
CA ALA A 231 4.19 -1.73 6.50
C ALA A 231 2.69 -1.69 6.88
N ALA A 232 2.37 -1.18 8.07
CA ALA A 232 1.00 -0.99 8.55
C ALA A 232 0.23 0.02 7.68
N SER A 233 0.88 1.11 7.23
CA SER A 233 0.26 2.08 6.33
C SER A 233 -0.13 1.45 4.98
N TYR A 234 0.72 0.58 4.42
CA TYR A 234 0.42 -0.16 3.20
C TYR A 234 -0.66 -1.22 3.43
N PHE A 235 -0.67 -1.89 4.58
CA PHE A 235 -1.75 -2.80 4.95
C PHE A 235 -3.11 -2.07 4.91
N LEU A 236 -3.19 -0.88 5.52
CA LEU A 236 -4.39 -0.04 5.48
C LEU A 236 -4.75 0.38 4.05
N LEU A 237 -3.76 0.72 3.22
CA LEU A 237 -3.99 1.07 1.81
C LEU A 237 -4.65 -0.09 1.07
N PHE A 238 -4.08 -1.29 1.12
CA PHE A 238 -4.62 -2.47 0.43
C PHE A 238 -5.98 -2.87 0.97
N GLN A 239 -6.20 -2.73 2.28
CA GLN A 239 -7.52 -2.92 2.87
C GLN A 239 -8.54 -1.93 2.28
N LYS A 240 -8.22 -0.63 2.20
CA LYS A 240 -9.10 0.37 1.61
C LYS A 240 -9.36 0.10 0.14
N VAL A 241 -8.34 -0.27 -0.63
CA VAL A 241 -8.45 -0.65 -2.05
C VAL A 241 -9.36 -1.86 -2.24
N ALA A 242 -9.18 -2.92 -1.43
CA ALA A 242 -10.03 -4.11 -1.47
C ALA A 242 -11.49 -3.74 -1.16
N THR A 243 -11.73 -2.96 -0.11
CA THR A 243 -13.10 -2.52 0.23
C THR A 243 -13.72 -1.64 -0.85
N ALA A 244 -12.95 -0.73 -1.45
CA ALA A 244 -13.40 0.18 -2.50
C ALA A 244 -13.83 -0.54 -3.79
N HIS A 245 -13.25 -1.71 -4.07
CA HIS A 245 -13.61 -2.54 -5.22
C HIS A 245 -14.83 -3.43 -4.97
N LEU A 246 -15.17 -3.68 -3.70
CA LEU A 246 -16.35 -4.43 -3.27
C LEU A 246 -17.55 -3.51 -2.99
N THR A 247 -17.33 -2.24 -2.68
CA THR A 247 -18.39 -1.23 -2.50
C THR A 247 -19.05 -0.86 -3.83
N PHE A 248 -20.34 -0.52 -3.77
CA PHE A 248 -21.10 -0.04 -4.93
C PHE A 248 -20.52 1.25 -5.51
N GLU A 249 -20.66 1.45 -6.83
CA GLU A 249 -20.13 2.63 -7.53
C GLU A 249 -20.72 3.96 -7.06
N SER A 250 -21.90 3.93 -6.43
CA SER A 250 -22.57 5.11 -5.90
C SER A 250 -22.08 5.54 -4.50
N ASP A 251 -21.22 4.75 -3.85
CA ASP A 251 -20.67 5.04 -2.53
C ASP A 251 -19.25 5.63 -2.62
N ASP A 252 -18.75 6.18 -1.51
CA ASP A 252 -17.42 6.80 -1.49
C ASP A 252 -16.29 5.76 -1.51
N ARG A 253 -15.66 5.60 -2.67
CA ARG A 253 -14.57 4.65 -2.90
C ARG A 253 -13.17 5.27 -2.86
N THR A 254 -13.04 6.60 -2.96
CA THR A 254 -11.72 7.23 -3.15
C THR A 254 -11.25 8.05 -1.95
N SER A 255 -12.13 8.58 -1.12
CA SER A 255 -11.70 9.45 -0.01
C SER A 255 -10.83 8.74 1.01
N GLY A 256 -11.21 7.53 1.41
CA GLY A 256 -10.42 6.71 2.32
C GLY A 256 -9.05 6.36 1.76
N ILE A 257 -8.95 6.15 0.45
CA ILE A 257 -7.68 5.86 -0.23
C ILE A 257 -6.79 7.11 -0.26
N ARG A 258 -7.36 8.28 -0.58
CA ARG A 258 -6.64 9.57 -0.54
C ARG A 258 -6.11 9.89 0.86
N MET A 259 -6.91 9.70 1.89
CA MET A 259 -6.47 9.91 3.28
C MET A 259 -5.27 9.02 3.64
N VAL A 260 -5.26 7.76 3.20
CA VAL A 260 -4.13 6.86 3.43
C VAL A 260 -2.89 7.34 2.67
N PHE A 261 -3.02 7.75 1.40
CA PHE A 261 -1.89 8.29 0.64
C PHE A 261 -1.29 9.57 1.25
N SER A 262 -2.12 10.48 1.78
CA SER A 262 -1.65 11.61 2.58
C SER A 262 -0.96 11.17 3.85
N GLY A 263 -1.55 10.20 4.57
CA GLY A 263 -0.98 9.64 5.79
C GLY A 263 0.39 9.02 5.54
N GLN A 264 0.58 8.28 4.44
CA GLN A 264 1.85 7.69 4.05
C GLN A 264 2.93 8.74 3.78
N PHE A 265 2.57 9.82 3.08
CA PHE A 265 3.48 10.93 2.83
C PHE A 265 3.91 11.62 4.13
N LEU A 266 2.96 11.90 5.02
CA LEU A 266 3.26 12.50 6.33
C LEU A 266 4.04 11.55 7.24
N LEU A 267 3.76 10.24 7.17
CA LEU A 267 4.46 9.21 7.92
C LEU A 267 5.91 9.08 7.45
N LEU A 268 6.18 9.18 6.14
CA LEU A 268 7.54 9.17 5.61
C LEU A 268 8.36 10.33 6.19
N TRP A 269 7.92 11.57 6.00
CA TRP A 269 8.67 12.75 6.44
C TRP A 269 8.68 12.92 7.96
N GLY A 270 7.52 12.73 8.60
CA GLY A 270 7.42 12.78 10.07
C GLY A 270 8.22 11.67 10.74
N GLY A 271 8.27 10.48 10.14
CA GLY A 271 9.07 9.37 10.62
C GLY A 271 10.56 9.57 10.42
N ILE A 272 11.01 10.12 9.28
CA ILE A 272 12.41 10.52 9.09
C ILE A 272 12.83 11.54 10.14
N LEU A 273 12.03 12.60 10.35
CA LEU A 273 12.29 13.61 11.39
C LEU A 273 12.28 13.01 12.81
N ALA A 274 11.39 12.05 13.08
CA ALA A 274 11.36 11.36 14.36
C ALA A 274 12.60 10.48 14.56
N LEU A 275 13.04 9.74 13.54
CA LEU A 275 14.24 8.90 13.60
C LEU A 275 15.49 9.71 13.85
N THR A 276 15.62 10.89 13.25
CA THR A 276 16.82 11.71 13.45
C THR A 276 16.90 12.31 14.85
N TRP A 277 15.76 12.44 15.53
CA TRP A 277 15.70 12.85 16.94
C TRP A 277 15.83 11.67 17.92
N LEU A 278 15.21 10.53 17.60
CA LEU A 278 15.12 9.36 18.48
C LEU A 278 16.31 8.40 18.37
N ALA A 279 16.97 8.37 17.22
CA ALA A 279 18.09 7.50 16.86
C ALA A 279 19.23 8.31 16.18
N PRO A 280 19.79 9.33 16.85
CA PRO A 280 20.73 10.28 16.26
C PRO A 280 22.11 9.68 15.95
N THR A 281 22.42 8.48 16.47
CA THR A 281 23.71 7.81 16.20
C THR A 281 23.67 7.06 14.89
N THR A 282 22.52 6.49 14.52
CA THR A 282 22.33 5.77 13.26
C THR A 282 21.74 6.64 12.16
N PHE A 283 20.81 7.55 12.47
CA PHE A 283 20.11 8.36 11.47
C PHE A 283 20.45 9.84 11.62
N ARG A 284 20.98 10.42 10.55
CA ARG A 284 21.20 11.85 10.42
C ARG A 284 20.37 12.38 9.26
N LEU A 285 19.92 13.64 9.38
CA LEU A 285 19.32 14.35 8.25
C LEU A 285 20.47 14.80 7.36
N ASP A 286 20.88 13.92 6.46
CA ASP A 286 21.87 14.18 5.43
C ASP A 286 21.25 13.96 4.03
N GLU A 287 22.06 14.21 3.00
CA GLU A 287 21.66 14.08 1.60
C GLU A 287 21.23 12.66 1.24
N ASP A 288 21.87 11.65 1.84
CA ASP A 288 21.59 10.24 1.60
C ASP A 288 20.18 9.85 2.04
N VAL A 289 19.59 10.59 2.99
CA VAL A 289 18.19 10.40 3.42
C VAL A 289 17.25 11.37 2.70
N ILE A 290 17.63 12.65 2.59
CA ILE A 290 16.77 13.71 2.04
C ILE A 290 16.50 13.48 0.55
N ILE A 291 17.52 13.18 -0.25
CA ILE A 291 17.37 13.06 -1.71
C ILE A 291 16.45 11.89 -2.08
N PRO A 292 16.64 10.65 -1.55
CA PRO A 292 15.73 9.56 -1.86
C PRO A 292 14.30 9.79 -1.33
N ALA A 293 14.14 10.39 -0.14
CA ALA A 293 12.82 10.69 0.40
C ALA A 293 12.05 11.71 -0.46
N THR A 294 12.75 12.71 -0.99
CA THR A 294 12.21 13.70 -1.92
C THR A 294 11.83 13.05 -3.25
N ILE A 295 12.71 12.24 -3.86
CA ILE A 295 12.40 11.53 -5.11
C ILE A 295 11.21 10.58 -4.93
N LEU A 296 11.16 9.82 -3.83
CA LEU A 296 10.06 8.91 -3.52
C LEU A 296 8.74 9.68 -3.35
N SER A 297 8.78 10.85 -2.71
CA SER A 297 7.62 11.73 -2.57
C SER A 297 7.12 12.25 -3.91
N PHE A 298 8.02 12.59 -4.84
CA PHE A 298 7.64 13.01 -6.19
C PHE A 298 7.01 11.87 -7.00
N ILE A 299 7.58 10.66 -6.93
CA ILE A 299 6.99 9.47 -7.57
C ILE A 299 5.61 9.17 -6.99
N HIS A 300 5.47 9.24 -5.66
CA HIS A 300 4.20 9.04 -4.95
C HIS A 300 3.13 10.03 -5.42
N TRP A 301 3.42 11.33 -5.41
CA TRP A 301 2.45 12.34 -5.83
C TRP A 301 2.21 12.39 -7.33
N GLY A 302 3.18 12.02 -8.15
CA GLY A 302 2.98 11.82 -9.59
C GLY A 302 1.99 10.68 -9.87
N ALA A 303 2.19 9.53 -9.24
CA ALA A 303 1.30 8.37 -9.39
C ALA A 303 -0.09 8.64 -8.78
N VAL A 304 -0.17 9.00 -7.50
CA VAL A 304 -1.43 9.27 -6.80
C VAL A 304 -2.17 10.44 -7.45
N GLY A 305 -1.45 11.49 -7.83
CA GLY A 305 -2.02 12.67 -8.45
C GLY A 305 -2.65 12.38 -9.80
N LEU A 306 -2.02 11.55 -10.64
CA LEU A 306 -2.61 11.13 -11.92
C LEU A 306 -3.95 10.44 -11.72
N PHE A 307 -4.07 9.57 -10.71
CA PHE A 307 -5.35 8.91 -10.39
C PHE A 307 -6.38 9.90 -9.84
N ALA A 308 -5.98 10.78 -8.92
CA ALA A 308 -6.86 11.73 -8.25
C ALA A 308 -7.44 12.77 -9.23
N VAL A 309 -6.64 13.24 -10.17
CA VAL A 309 -6.97 14.31 -11.11
C VAL A 309 -7.85 13.83 -12.26
N THR A 310 -7.73 12.55 -12.63
CA THR A 310 -8.51 11.93 -13.73
C THR A 310 -9.83 11.31 -13.28
N GLU A 311 -10.19 11.45 -12.00
CA GLU A 311 -11.49 11.00 -11.48
C GLU A 311 -12.65 11.81 -12.05
N ASP A 312 -13.80 11.14 -12.19
CA ASP A 312 -15.06 11.78 -12.60
C ASP A 312 -15.43 12.90 -11.62
N PRO A 313 -15.72 14.13 -12.09
CA PRO A 313 -16.09 15.23 -11.20
C PRO A 313 -17.40 14.99 -10.42
N TYR A 314 -18.27 14.07 -10.85
CA TYR A 314 -19.61 13.88 -10.28
C TYR A 314 -19.61 13.33 -8.84
N LEU A 315 -20.26 14.03 -7.92
CA LEU A 315 -20.49 13.54 -6.56
C LEU A 315 -21.84 12.82 -6.44
N SER A 316 -21.87 11.58 -5.95
CA SER A 316 -23.13 10.86 -5.78
C SER A 316 -24.04 11.52 -4.74
N ARG A 317 -25.37 11.33 -4.87
CA ARG A 317 -26.34 11.83 -3.88
C ARG A 317 -26.12 11.24 -2.48
N ARG A 318 -25.69 9.97 -2.40
CA ARG A 318 -25.41 9.28 -1.14
C ARG A 318 -24.25 9.93 -0.38
N VAL A 319 -23.16 10.23 -1.09
CA VAL A 319 -22.00 10.92 -0.49
C VAL A 319 -22.37 12.34 -0.05
N ARG A 320 -23.15 13.07 -0.87
CA ARG A 320 -23.66 14.40 -0.50
C ARG A 320 -24.49 14.39 0.79
N ARG A 321 -25.32 13.37 1.00
CA ARG A 321 -26.14 13.21 2.21
C ARG A 321 -25.31 12.98 3.47
N ASN A 322 -24.14 12.36 3.34
CA ASN A 322 -23.26 12.04 4.47
C ASN A 322 -22.22 13.13 4.77
N LEU A 323 -22.34 14.32 4.15
CA LEU A 323 -21.43 15.43 4.41
C LEU A 323 -21.64 16.01 5.82
N PRO A 324 -20.58 16.45 6.51
CA PRO A 324 -20.69 17.07 7.83
C PRO A 324 -21.49 18.37 7.78
N GLU A 325 -22.19 18.74 8.86
CA GLU A 325 -23.06 19.92 8.89
C GLU A 325 -22.28 21.24 8.74
N SER A 326 -21.10 21.36 9.38
CA SER A 326 -20.31 22.59 9.38
C SER A 326 -19.58 22.83 8.06
N SER A 327 -19.68 24.04 7.50
CA SER A 327 -18.99 24.44 6.25
C SER A 327 -17.46 24.37 6.34
N LEU A 328 -16.86 24.62 7.51
CA LEU A 328 -15.41 24.51 7.70
C LEU A 328 -14.91 23.06 7.56
N ARG A 329 -15.60 22.09 8.19
CA ARG A 329 -15.24 20.66 8.01
C ARG A 329 -15.42 20.23 6.56
N ARG A 330 -16.44 20.73 5.86
CA ARG A 330 -16.62 20.47 4.42
C ARG A 330 -15.46 21.01 3.60
N LEU A 331 -14.99 22.22 3.90
CA LEU A 331 -13.83 22.81 3.22
C LEU A 331 -12.57 21.95 3.40
N LEU A 332 -12.30 21.49 4.63
CA LEU A 332 -11.15 20.63 4.93
C LEU A 332 -11.26 19.24 4.29
N MET A 333 -12.47 18.68 4.20
CA MET A 333 -12.71 17.37 3.57
C MET A 333 -12.79 17.45 2.03
N ALA A 334 -13.11 18.62 1.46
CA ALA A 334 -13.36 18.77 0.03
C ALA A 334 -12.24 18.23 -0.88
N PRO A 335 -10.93 18.43 -0.60
CA PRO A 335 -9.86 17.86 -1.41
C PRO A 335 -9.81 16.33 -1.37
N PHE A 336 -10.21 15.73 -0.24
CA PHE A 336 -10.21 14.28 -0.06
C PHE A 336 -11.42 13.61 -0.70
N LEU A 337 -12.51 14.32 -0.96
CA LEU A 337 -13.70 13.74 -1.59
C LEU A 337 -13.46 13.42 -3.07
N HIS A 338 -14.23 12.46 -3.59
CA HIS A 338 -14.17 11.99 -4.97
C HIS A 338 -14.17 13.14 -5.99
N GLY A 339 -13.37 13.02 -7.06
CA GLY A 339 -13.48 13.84 -8.26
C GLY A 339 -12.24 14.64 -8.65
N GLY A 340 -12.05 14.83 -9.96
CA GLY A 340 -10.81 15.31 -10.58
C GLY A 340 -10.38 16.72 -10.14
N ASN A 341 -11.30 17.67 -10.14
CA ASN A 341 -10.99 19.07 -9.77
C ASN A 341 -10.59 19.22 -8.30
N ARG A 342 -11.23 18.44 -7.42
CA ARG A 342 -10.91 18.35 -6.00
C ARG A 342 -9.61 17.58 -5.78
N GLY A 343 -9.37 16.54 -6.58
CA GLY A 343 -8.11 15.79 -6.64
C GLY A 343 -6.92 16.67 -7.00
N TYR A 344 -7.08 17.62 -7.92
CA TYR A 344 -6.03 18.59 -8.23
C TYR A 344 -5.72 19.51 -7.05
N ALA A 345 -6.75 20.06 -6.38
CA ALA A 345 -6.56 20.84 -5.15
C ALA A 345 -5.83 20.05 -4.06
N TYR A 346 -6.21 18.77 -3.91
CA TYR A 346 -5.59 17.84 -2.99
C TYR A 346 -4.10 17.66 -3.26
N VAL A 347 -3.70 17.43 -4.53
CA VAL A 347 -2.28 17.31 -4.87
C VAL A 347 -1.54 18.63 -4.63
N LEU A 348 -2.11 19.77 -5.00
CA LEU A 348 -1.48 21.08 -4.80
C LEU A 348 -1.15 21.36 -3.33
N VAL A 349 -2.05 21.01 -2.41
CA VAL A 349 -1.79 21.14 -0.96
C VAL A 349 -0.57 20.31 -0.55
N HIS A 350 -0.45 19.08 -1.03
CA HIS A 350 0.67 18.21 -0.67
C HIS A 350 1.98 18.61 -1.35
N LEU A 351 1.93 19.11 -2.59
CA LEU A 351 3.11 19.68 -3.27
C LEU A 351 3.58 20.98 -2.59
N ALA A 352 2.67 21.79 -2.06
CA ALA A 352 3.03 22.96 -1.25
C ALA A 352 3.70 22.55 0.07
N ILE A 353 3.21 21.48 0.72
CA ILE A 353 3.86 20.93 1.92
C ILE A 353 5.25 20.37 1.55
N LEU A 354 5.37 19.62 0.46
CA LEU A 354 6.65 19.06 0.00
C LEU A 354 7.67 20.15 -0.32
N THR A 355 7.27 21.24 -0.99
CA THR A 355 8.18 22.38 -1.24
C THR A 355 8.60 23.06 0.06
N ALA A 356 7.69 23.28 1.00
CA ALA A 356 8.05 23.82 2.32
C ALA A 356 9.04 22.92 3.07
N ILE A 357 8.86 21.60 3.02
CA ILE A 357 9.80 20.63 3.59
C ILE A 357 11.18 20.75 2.91
N ASN A 358 11.24 20.74 1.57
CA ASN A 358 12.50 20.84 0.86
C ASN A 358 13.25 22.16 1.15
N VAL A 359 12.53 23.28 1.28
CA VAL A 359 13.11 24.56 1.71
C VAL A 359 13.66 24.47 3.14
N ALA A 360 12.93 23.82 4.05
CA ALA A 360 13.36 23.64 5.43
C ALA A 360 14.57 22.69 5.57
N THR A 361 14.78 21.77 4.63
CA THR A 361 15.90 20.82 4.66
C THR A 361 17.19 21.37 4.04
N VAL A 362 17.14 22.49 3.31
CA VAL A 362 18.34 23.10 2.67
C VAL A 362 19.52 23.30 3.62
N PRO A 363 19.35 23.79 4.86
CA PRO A 363 20.48 24.01 5.78
C PRO A 363 21.22 22.72 6.18
N PHE A 364 20.59 21.56 5.97
CA PHE A 364 21.15 20.25 6.31
C PHE A 364 21.85 19.58 5.12
N LEU A 365 21.71 20.12 3.91
CA LEU A 365 22.47 19.69 2.75
C LEU A 365 23.92 20.21 2.91
N VAL A 366 24.90 19.35 2.69
CA VAL A 366 26.32 19.71 2.77
C VAL A 366 26.64 20.61 1.59
N SER A 367 27.40 21.69 1.80
CA SER A 367 27.72 22.64 0.73
C SER A 367 28.55 22.05 -0.43
N SER A 368 28.99 20.79 -0.32
CA SER A 368 29.74 20.06 -1.34
C SER A 368 28.86 19.29 -2.31
N SER A 369 27.53 19.23 -2.12
CA SER A 369 26.65 18.55 -3.06
C SER A 369 26.17 19.47 -4.16
N ASP A 370 26.17 18.94 -5.38
CA ASP A 370 25.58 19.62 -6.53
C ASP A 370 24.03 19.61 -6.50
N TRP A 371 23.44 19.03 -5.45
CA TRP A 371 21.99 18.96 -5.25
C TRP A 371 21.45 20.22 -4.56
N SER A 372 21.16 21.25 -5.34
CA SER A 372 20.56 22.50 -4.86
C SER A 372 19.03 22.40 -4.66
N LEU A 373 18.44 23.40 -3.99
CA LEU A 373 16.98 23.59 -3.90
C LEU A 373 16.30 23.70 -5.29
N ASP A 374 17.07 23.98 -6.34
CA ASP A 374 16.56 24.15 -7.70
C ASP A 374 15.94 22.86 -8.24
N VAL A 375 16.50 21.69 -7.92
CA VAL A 375 15.99 20.41 -8.41
C VAL A 375 14.61 20.08 -7.81
N PRO A 376 14.39 20.09 -6.48
CA PRO A 376 13.06 19.88 -5.91
C PRO A 376 12.02 20.93 -6.35
N LEU A 377 12.43 22.19 -6.53
CA LEU A 377 11.53 23.23 -7.03
C LEU A 377 11.11 22.94 -8.48
N ALA A 378 12.06 22.59 -9.35
CA ALA A 378 11.75 22.20 -10.72
C ALA A 378 10.81 20.98 -10.76
N MET A 379 11.10 19.94 -9.97
CA MET A 379 10.25 18.74 -9.85
C MET A 379 8.81 19.09 -9.46
N THR A 380 8.64 20.03 -8.51
CA THR A 380 7.32 20.51 -8.11
C THR A 380 6.61 21.22 -9.25
N CYS A 381 7.30 22.14 -9.93
CA CYS A 381 6.75 22.86 -11.08
C CYS A 381 6.28 21.89 -12.18
N TYR A 382 7.09 20.88 -12.53
CA TYR A 382 6.71 19.87 -13.52
C TYR A 382 5.46 19.10 -13.10
N LEU A 383 5.38 18.61 -11.85
CA LEU A 383 4.18 17.89 -11.40
C LEU A 383 2.93 18.77 -11.42
N VAL A 384 3.03 20.05 -11.04
CA VAL A 384 1.90 20.98 -11.11
C VAL A 384 1.46 21.18 -12.56
N ILE A 385 2.41 21.35 -13.48
CA ILE A 385 2.13 21.53 -14.92
C ILE A 385 1.50 20.26 -15.50
N ASP A 386 2.15 19.10 -15.35
CA ASP A 386 1.74 17.84 -15.96
C ASP A 386 0.37 17.38 -15.43
N LEU A 387 0.16 17.43 -14.12
CA LEU A 387 -1.13 17.10 -13.52
C LEU A 387 -2.18 18.18 -13.82
N GLY A 388 -1.79 19.45 -13.96
CA GLY A 388 -2.67 20.52 -14.40
C GLY A 388 -3.19 20.31 -15.82
N ILE A 389 -2.31 19.87 -16.73
CA ILE A 389 -2.65 19.46 -18.10
C ILE A 389 -3.57 18.23 -18.06
N ALA A 390 -3.23 17.20 -17.26
CA ALA A 390 -4.06 16.01 -17.08
C ALA A 390 -5.48 16.37 -16.60
N CYS A 391 -5.61 17.31 -15.67
CA CYS A 391 -6.90 17.79 -15.16
C CYS A 391 -7.73 18.48 -16.23
N ALA A 392 -7.09 19.35 -17.01
CA ALA A 392 -7.74 20.06 -18.11
C ALA A 392 -8.18 19.10 -19.22
N LEU A 393 -7.31 18.16 -19.60
CA LEU A 393 -7.62 17.10 -20.56
C LEU A 393 -8.77 16.22 -20.07
N ALA A 394 -8.77 15.82 -18.79
CA ALA A 394 -9.83 15.01 -18.22
C ALA A 394 -11.19 15.69 -18.36
N ARG A 395 -11.28 16.98 -18.00
CA ARG A 395 -12.52 17.76 -18.15
C ARG A 395 -12.95 17.89 -19.60
N TRP A 396 -12.01 18.16 -20.50
CA TRP A 396 -12.31 18.33 -21.91
C TRP A 396 -12.81 17.03 -22.56
N CYS A 397 -12.12 15.92 -22.32
CA CYS A 397 -12.49 14.61 -22.85
C CYS A 397 -13.83 14.11 -22.28
N LEU A 398 -14.06 14.23 -20.97
CA LEU A 398 -15.34 13.84 -20.35
C LEU A 398 -16.50 14.70 -20.84
N GLY A 399 -16.25 15.94 -21.25
CA GLY A 399 -17.25 16.82 -21.87
C GLY A 399 -17.61 16.45 -23.31
N LEU A 400 -16.74 15.72 -24.01
CA LEU A 400 -16.93 15.33 -25.41
C LEU A 400 -17.79 14.06 -25.55
N SER A 401 -17.57 13.06 -24.69
CA SER A 401 -18.30 11.79 -24.75
C SER A 401 -18.34 11.09 -23.38
N SER A 402 -19.50 10.52 -23.06
CA SER A 402 -19.72 9.68 -21.87
C SER A 402 -18.99 8.32 -21.93
N ASP A 403 -18.53 7.90 -23.12
CA ASP A 403 -17.83 6.62 -23.28
C ASP A 403 -16.37 6.69 -22.83
N ILE A 404 -15.83 7.91 -22.68
CA ILE A 404 -14.45 8.11 -22.25
C ILE A 404 -14.37 7.89 -20.73
N ARG A 405 -13.78 6.76 -20.35
CA ARG A 405 -13.48 6.44 -18.95
C ARG A 405 -12.20 7.11 -18.47
N ALA A 406 -12.10 7.32 -17.16
CA ALA A 406 -10.88 7.81 -16.49
C ALA A 406 -9.60 7.05 -16.90
N GLY A 407 -9.70 5.74 -17.18
CA GLY A 407 -8.58 4.94 -17.64
C GLY A 407 -7.98 5.43 -18.97
N HIS A 408 -8.82 5.81 -19.96
CA HIS A 408 -8.34 6.32 -21.25
C HIS A 408 -7.58 7.64 -21.09
N ILE A 409 -8.05 8.51 -20.20
CA ILE A 409 -7.43 9.81 -19.92
C ILE A 409 -6.05 9.62 -19.28
N ARG A 410 -5.90 8.65 -18.37
CA ARG A 410 -4.59 8.33 -17.76
C ARG A 410 -3.59 7.87 -18.79
N VAL A 411 -3.99 6.96 -19.68
CA VAL A 411 -3.13 6.46 -20.76
C VAL A 411 -2.75 7.59 -21.71
N LEU A 412 -3.71 8.44 -22.11
CA LEU A 412 -3.45 9.61 -22.96
C LEU A 412 -2.45 10.57 -22.30
N THR A 413 -2.61 10.85 -21.01
CA THR A 413 -1.71 11.73 -20.25
C THR A 413 -0.29 11.17 -20.23
N LEU A 414 -0.14 9.86 -19.99
CA LEU A 414 1.18 9.20 -20.02
C LEU A 414 1.81 9.22 -21.42
N ILE A 415 1.03 9.01 -22.48
CA ILE A 415 1.51 9.12 -23.86
C ILE A 415 2.02 10.55 -24.14
N LEU A 416 1.28 11.57 -23.72
CA LEU A 416 1.69 12.97 -23.88
C LEU A 416 2.97 13.29 -23.10
N LEU A 417 3.11 12.77 -21.87
CA LEU A 417 4.33 12.92 -21.08
C LEU A 417 5.54 12.27 -21.78
N VAL A 418 5.37 11.05 -22.30
CA VAL A 418 6.44 10.34 -23.04
C VAL A 418 6.82 11.09 -24.30
N ILE A 419 5.84 11.58 -25.07
CA ILE A 419 6.10 12.41 -26.25
C ILE A 419 6.85 13.69 -25.84
N GLY A 420 6.43 14.36 -24.77
CA GLY A 420 7.09 15.55 -24.23
C GLY A 420 8.55 15.30 -23.84
N CYS A 421 8.84 14.13 -23.25
CA CYS A 421 10.21 13.76 -22.91
C CYS A 421 11.07 13.45 -24.15
N MET A 422 10.48 12.90 -25.22
CA MET A 422 11.21 12.48 -26.42
C MET A 422 11.38 13.59 -27.46
N LEU A 423 10.41 14.52 -27.55
CA LEU A 423 10.38 15.60 -28.54
C LEU A 423 11.68 16.43 -28.61
N PRO A 424 12.33 16.80 -27.48
CA PRO A 424 13.55 17.61 -27.51
C PRO A 424 14.73 16.93 -28.18
N TYR A 425 14.74 15.59 -28.25
CA TYR A 425 15.79 14.81 -28.88
C TYR A 425 15.54 14.60 -30.40
N ALA A 426 14.35 14.91 -30.92
CA ALA A 426 14.05 14.70 -32.34
C ALA A 426 15.01 15.47 -33.29
N PRO A 427 15.37 16.74 -33.03
CA PRO A 427 16.36 17.45 -33.84
C PRO A 427 17.77 16.82 -33.77
N MET A 428 18.07 16.11 -32.69
CA MET A 428 19.37 15.48 -32.47
C MET A 428 19.57 14.22 -33.32
N LEU A 429 18.49 13.63 -33.84
CA LEU A 429 18.58 12.51 -34.80
C LEU A 429 19.28 12.89 -36.11
N TRP A 430 19.35 14.20 -36.42
CA TRP A 430 19.94 14.72 -37.66
C TRP A 430 21.31 15.38 -37.49
N GLN A 431 21.86 15.48 -36.27
CA GLN A 431 23.16 16.13 -36.03
C GLN A 431 24.21 15.15 -35.46
N PRO A 432 25.47 15.15 -35.96
CA PRO A 432 26.55 14.34 -35.40
C PRO A 432 26.88 14.75 -33.96
N PHE A 433 27.07 13.75 -33.09
CA PHE A 433 27.34 13.86 -31.65
C PHE A 433 28.58 14.70 -31.28
N TYR A 434 28.49 16.03 -31.30
CA TYR A 434 29.51 16.91 -30.72
C TYR A 434 28.93 17.75 -29.58
N GLY A 435 29.44 17.51 -28.37
CA GLY A 435 29.38 18.43 -27.20
C GLY A 435 28.01 18.97 -26.85
N GLN A 436 27.12 18.14 -26.30
CA GLN A 436 25.74 18.55 -26.04
C GLN A 436 25.63 19.41 -24.78
N SER A 437 25.56 20.73 -24.99
CA SER A 437 25.17 21.70 -23.96
C SER A 437 23.64 21.70 -23.83
N TYR A 438 23.12 21.87 -22.60
CA TYR A 438 21.68 21.95 -22.36
C TYR A 438 21.05 23.08 -23.18
N ASN A 439 19.96 22.80 -23.89
CA ASN A 439 19.25 23.76 -24.74
C ASN A 439 17.82 23.99 -24.22
N ILE A 440 17.21 25.14 -24.55
CA ILE A 440 15.86 25.52 -24.12
C ILE A 440 14.80 24.50 -24.56
N THR A 441 15.00 23.83 -25.70
CA THR A 441 14.10 22.76 -26.16
C THR A 441 14.04 21.58 -25.20
N MET A 442 15.12 21.32 -24.44
CA MET A 442 15.18 20.26 -23.43
C MET A 442 14.32 20.54 -22.19
N LEU A 443 13.76 21.75 -22.06
CA LEU A 443 12.84 22.10 -20.98
C LEU A 443 11.58 21.22 -20.95
N LEU A 444 11.17 20.61 -22.08
CA LEU A 444 10.05 19.67 -22.07
C LEU A 444 10.40 18.31 -21.45
N ASN A 445 11.68 18.01 -21.24
CA ASN A 445 12.14 16.77 -20.62
C ASN A 445 12.56 17.01 -19.16
N PRO A 446 11.75 16.58 -18.18
CA PRO A 446 12.07 16.77 -16.78
C PRO A 446 13.40 16.15 -16.36
N PHE A 447 13.74 14.97 -16.89
CA PHE A 447 14.98 14.26 -16.53
C PHE A 447 16.23 14.99 -17.00
N ALA A 448 16.22 15.52 -18.23
CA ALA A 448 17.32 16.32 -18.76
C ALA A 448 17.49 17.61 -17.95
N THR A 449 16.38 18.25 -17.59
CA THR A 449 16.39 19.46 -16.76
C THR A 449 16.89 19.19 -15.35
N PHE A 450 16.45 18.11 -14.69
CA PHE A 450 16.93 17.73 -13.36
C PHE A 450 18.43 17.46 -13.37
N PHE A 451 18.94 16.74 -14.38
CA PHE A 451 20.36 16.47 -14.52
C PHE A 451 21.17 17.75 -14.76
N HIS A 452 20.64 18.72 -15.52
CA HIS A 452 21.32 20.00 -15.72
C HIS A 452 21.34 20.87 -14.45
N LEU A 453 20.22 20.92 -13.73
CA LEU A 453 20.11 21.64 -12.46
C LEU A 453 20.98 21.03 -11.37
N SER A 454 21.02 19.69 -11.29
CA SER A 454 21.85 18.96 -10.33
C SER A 454 23.34 19.02 -10.61
N ASN A 455 23.77 19.67 -11.70
CA ASN A 455 25.18 19.89 -12.05
C ASN A 455 25.51 21.40 -12.02
N ASN A 456 24.71 22.21 -11.31
CA ASN A 456 24.89 23.66 -11.20
C ASN A 456 25.02 24.37 -12.56
N GLY A 457 24.21 23.95 -13.54
CA GLY A 457 24.22 24.54 -14.88
C GLY A 457 23.96 26.05 -14.88
N SER A 458 24.72 26.79 -15.71
CA SER A 458 24.68 28.26 -15.76
C SER A 458 23.31 28.88 -16.09
N SER A 459 22.36 28.08 -16.57
CA SER A 459 21.01 28.49 -16.94
C SER A 459 19.93 28.16 -15.90
N ALA A 460 20.30 27.68 -14.70
CA ALA A 460 19.37 27.24 -13.66
C ALA A 460 18.26 28.27 -13.33
N THR A 461 18.63 29.52 -13.06
CA THR A 461 17.68 30.58 -12.69
C THR A 461 16.65 30.85 -13.79
N ILE A 462 17.08 30.87 -15.06
CA ILE A 462 16.18 31.12 -16.20
C ILE A 462 15.19 29.96 -16.35
N ILE A 463 15.67 28.72 -16.22
CA ILE A 463 14.84 27.51 -16.28
C ILE A 463 13.73 27.57 -15.23
N LEU A 464 14.08 27.90 -13.98
CA LEU A 464 13.11 28.00 -12.89
C LEU A 464 12.08 29.10 -13.10
N ILE A 465 12.48 30.26 -13.65
CA ILE A 465 11.54 31.34 -13.99
C ILE A 465 10.53 30.87 -15.04
N VAL A 466 10.99 30.21 -16.10
CA VAL A 466 10.11 29.70 -17.16
C VAL A 466 9.16 28.63 -16.61
N LEU A 467 9.65 27.70 -15.80
CA LEU A 467 8.82 26.70 -15.11
C LEU A 467 7.82 27.34 -14.14
N GLY A 468 8.21 28.41 -13.45
CA GLY A 468 7.33 29.18 -12.58
C GLY A 468 6.18 29.83 -13.35
N ILE A 469 6.47 30.45 -14.50
CA ILE A 469 5.45 31.01 -15.40
C ILE A 469 4.49 29.91 -15.90
N GLY A 470 5.03 28.76 -16.32
CA GLY A 470 4.23 27.61 -16.74
C GLY A 470 3.33 27.08 -15.63
N THR A 471 3.84 27.05 -14.39
CA THR A 471 3.08 26.65 -13.19
C THR A 471 1.92 27.60 -12.94
N VAL A 472 2.15 28.91 -12.98
CA VAL A 472 1.08 29.92 -12.82
C VAL A 472 0.02 29.77 -13.90
N PHE A 473 0.42 29.55 -15.16
CA PHE A 473 -0.51 29.31 -16.25
C PHE A 473 -1.36 28.05 -16.03
N ALA A 474 -0.74 26.92 -15.66
CA ALA A 474 -1.44 25.68 -15.36
C ALA A 474 -2.45 25.83 -14.20
N LEU A 475 -2.09 26.60 -13.17
CA LEU A 475 -3.00 26.94 -12.06
C LEU A 475 -4.17 27.80 -12.53
N LEU A 476 -3.94 28.83 -13.34
CA LEU A 476 -5.00 29.71 -13.85
C LEU A 476 -6.02 28.95 -14.70
N VAL A 477 -5.58 28.04 -15.57
CA VAL A 477 -6.45 27.19 -16.40
C VAL A 477 -7.37 26.32 -15.53
N ASN A 478 -6.89 25.85 -14.39
CA ASN A 478 -7.63 24.95 -13.50
C ASN A 478 -8.38 25.66 -12.36
N LEU A 479 -8.12 26.94 -12.13
CA LEU A 479 -8.61 27.68 -10.95
C LEU A 479 -10.13 27.72 -10.86
N ARG A 480 -10.82 28.00 -11.98
CA ARG A 480 -12.29 28.09 -12.01
C ARG A 480 -12.93 26.74 -11.68
N ALA A 481 -12.42 25.67 -12.29
CA ALA A 481 -12.93 24.31 -12.09
C ALA A 481 -12.70 23.82 -10.65
N MET A 482 -11.53 24.14 -10.08
CA MET A 482 -11.21 23.84 -8.69
C MET A 482 -12.14 24.58 -7.72
N LYS A 483 -12.36 25.89 -7.93
CA LYS A 483 -13.30 26.68 -7.12
C LYS A 483 -14.71 26.12 -7.16
N GLN A 484 -15.20 25.73 -8.34
CA GLN A 484 -16.52 25.13 -8.51
C GLN A 484 -16.62 23.77 -7.79
N GLY A 485 -15.62 22.91 -7.91
CA GLY A 485 -15.61 21.61 -7.26
C GLY A 485 -15.58 21.68 -5.73
N ILE A 486 -14.88 22.67 -5.16
CA ILE A 486 -14.88 22.92 -3.71
C ILE A 486 -16.22 23.55 -3.28
N ALA A 487 -16.73 24.52 -4.04
CA ALA A 487 -17.99 25.19 -3.76
C ALA A 487 -19.18 24.21 -3.75
N GLU A 488 -19.21 23.22 -4.64
CA GLU A 488 -20.24 22.17 -4.66
C GLU A 488 -20.35 21.43 -3.32
N VAL A 489 -19.22 21.20 -2.64
CA VAL A 489 -19.20 20.52 -1.33
C VAL A 489 -19.52 21.49 -0.20
N VAL A 490 -18.86 22.65 -0.18
CA VAL A 490 -18.97 23.62 0.93
C VAL A 490 -20.40 24.17 1.04
N PHE A 491 -21.01 24.51 -0.09
CA PHE A 491 -22.35 25.09 -0.17
C PHE A 491 -23.45 24.05 -0.48
N ALA A 492 -23.15 22.75 -0.33
CA ALA A 492 -24.17 21.71 -0.49
C ALA A 492 -25.32 21.92 0.51
N ASP A 493 -26.56 21.84 0.03
CA ASP A 493 -27.73 21.80 0.91
C ASP A 493 -27.80 20.39 1.54
N VAL A 494 -27.43 20.29 2.81
CA VAL A 494 -27.43 19.02 3.56
C VAL A 494 -28.63 19.06 4.49
N LYS A 495 -29.64 18.24 4.19
CA LYS A 495 -30.75 18.05 5.12
C LYS A 495 -30.24 17.38 6.40
N PRO A 496 -30.57 17.89 7.60
CA PRO A 496 -30.22 17.24 8.85
C PRO A 496 -30.82 15.82 8.89
N ARG A 497 -30.06 14.85 9.40
CA ARG A 497 -30.54 13.48 9.58
C ARG A 497 -31.71 13.51 10.56
N THR A 498 -32.80 12.82 10.24
CA THR A 498 -33.86 12.58 11.22
C THR A 498 -33.32 11.66 12.32
N PRO A 499 -33.78 11.79 13.58
CA PRO A 499 -33.31 10.96 14.70
C PRO A 499 -33.39 9.45 14.40
N ASP A 500 -34.45 9.01 13.72
CA ASP A 500 -34.65 7.61 13.33
C ASP A 500 -33.61 7.07 12.32
N GLU A 501 -32.95 7.95 11.56
CA GLU A 501 -31.87 7.57 10.62
C GLU A 501 -30.48 7.57 11.26
N ALA A 502 -30.32 8.19 12.44
CA ALA A 502 -29.04 8.23 13.16
C ALA A 502 -28.73 6.90 13.85
N ASP A 503 -29.75 6.21 14.39
CA ASP A 503 -29.62 4.93 15.07
C ASP A 503 -29.46 3.74 14.11
N ALA A 504 -29.94 3.84 12.87
CA ALA A 504 -29.78 2.79 11.86
C ALA A 504 -28.33 2.61 11.34
N GLY A 505 -27.42 3.53 11.67
CA GLY A 505 -26.00 3.49 11.28
C GLY A 505 -25.08 2.82 12.31
N VAL A 506 -25.61 2.46 13.48
CA VAL A 506 -24.91 1.69 14.50
C VAL A 506 -25.48 0.27 14.42
N PRO A 507 -24.67 -0.78 14.18
CA PRO A 507 -25.17 -2.14 14.39
C PRO A 507 -25.65 -2.21 15.84
N LEU A 508 -26.91 -2.56 16.05
CA LEU A 508 -27.48 -2.77 17.38
C LEU A 508 -26.71 -3.93 18.07
N GLU A 509 -25.59 -3.61 18.68
CA GLU A 509 -24.96 -4.41 19.70
C GLU A 509 -25.69 -4.07 21.00
N ASN A 510 -26.38 -5.06 21.58
CA ASN A 510 -27.18 -5.04 22.82
C ASN A 510 -28.66 -4.65 22.72
N SER A 511 -29.52 -5.62 22.41
CA SER A 511 -30.82 -5.81 23.08
C SER A 511 -31.45 -7.17 22.75
N ALA A 512 -30.81 -8.26 23.19
CA ALA A 512 -31.47 -9.55 23.27
C ALA A 512 -31.17 -10.14 24.66
N GLY A 513 -32.07 -9.90 25.61
CA GLY A 513 -31.93 -10.45 26.95
C GLY A 513 -32.75 -9.73 28.00
N MET A 514 -34.03 -9.49 27.76
CA MET A 514 -35.05 -9.30 28.79
C MET A 514 -36.43 -9.34 28.12
N GLU A 515 -37.00 -10.53 28.00
CA GLU A 515 -38.44 -10.74 27.95
C GLU A 515 -38.79 -11.90 28.88
N ASP A 516 -39.40 -11.51 30.01
CA ASP A 516 -40.57 -12.10 30.66
C ASP A 516 -40.62 -13.61 30.92
N GLY A 517 -40.38 -13.96 32.20
CA GLY A 517 -41.00 -15.11 32.85
C GLY A 517 -42.10 -14.63 33.80
N GLY A 518 -43.33 -14.64 33.30
CA GLY A 518 -44.55 -14.74 34.11
C GLY A 518 -45.02 -16.18 34.17
#